data_AF-A0A1Q7YX63-F1
#
_entry.id   AF-A0A1Q7YX63-F1
#
_cell.length_a   1.000
_cell.length_b   1.000
_cell.length_c   1.000
_cell.angle_alpha   90.00
_cell.angle_beta   90.00
_cell.angle_gamma   90.00
#
_symmetry.space_group_name_H-M   'P 1'
#
loop_
_entity.id
_entity.type
_entity.pdbx_description
1 polymer ?
#
loop_
_entity_poly.entity_id
_entity_poly.type
_entity_poly.pdbx_seq_one_letter_code
_entity_poly.pdbx_strand_id
1 'polypeptide(L)'
;MTAPADAAPIFLVHADDDKTVAPLDHSIRLYDAWKKAGISAEMHIYSRGGHGFGMRKRDLPIDTWTDRLRDWLGVQGLLRH
;
A
#
# COMPACT_ATOMS: atom_id res chain seq x y z
N MET A 1 -14.06 5.54 8.17
CA MET A 1 -13.97 5.19 6.74
C MET A 1 -14.59 3.81 6.57
N THR A 2 -15.29 3.56 5.47
CA THR A 2 -15.96 2.28 5.17
C THR A 2 -15.68 1.92 3.72
N ALA A 3 -15.45 0.64 3.44
CA ALA A 3 -15.30 0.18 2.06
C ALA A 3 -16.65 0.32 1.30
N PRO A 4 -16.65 0.80 0.05
CA PRO A 4 -17.85 0.77 -0.77
C PRO A 4 -18.30 -0.67 -1.06
N ALA A 5 -19.56 -0.84 -1.47
CA ALA A 5 -20.18 -2.16 -1.63
C ALA A 5 -19.50 -3.02 -2.71
N ASP A 6 -18.88 -2.40 -3.71
CA ASP A 6 -18.17 -3.01 -4.83
C ASP A 6 -16.64 -2.86 -4.70
N ALA A 7 -16.14 -2.62 -3.49
CA ALA A 7 -14.72 -2.40 -3.25
C ALA A 7 -13.86 -3.58 -3.76
N ALA A 8 -12.89 -3.24 -4.61
CA ALA A 8 -11.86 -4.17 -5.08
C ALA A 8 -10.80 -4.42 -3.99
N PRO A 9 -10.02 -5.52 -4.10
CA PRO A 9 -8.80 -5.69 -3.31
C PRO A 9 -7.85 -4.49 -3.45
N ILE A 10 -7.16 -4.13 -2.38
CA ILE A 10 -6.20 -3.00 -2.38
C ILE A 10 -4.80 -3.41 -1.97
N PHE A 11 -3.83 -2.71 -2.54
CA PHE A 11 -2.43 -2.76 -2.14
C PHE A 11 -1.98 -1.35 -1.76
N LEU A 12 -1.44 -1.19 -0.56
CA LEU A 12 -1.06 0.09 0.01
C LEU A 12 0.45 0.12 0.27
N VAL A 13 1.09 1.25 -0.07
CA VAL A 13 2.49 1.52 0.27
C VAL A 13 2.59 2.88 0.91
N HIS A 14 3.30 2.97 2.02
CA HIS A 14 3.46 4.20 2.77
C HIS A 14 4.91 4.38 3.27
N ALA A 15 5.39 5.62 3.26
CA ALA A 15 6.65 5.99 3.90
C ALA A 15 6.36 6.66 5.25
N ASP A 16 6.83 6.06 6.35
CA ASP A 16 6.55 6.52 7.72
C ASP A 16 7.15 7.92 8.01
N ASP A 17 8.23 8.29 7.29
CA ASP A 17 8.84 9.61 7.36
C ASP A 17 8.18 10.65 6.43
N ASP A 18 7.05 10.33 5.78
CA ASP A 18 6.24 11.29 5.03
C ASP A 18 5.54 12.26 5.98
N LYS A 19 6.11 13.46 6.13
CA LYS A 19 5.56 14.55 6.94
C LYS A 19 4.50 15.38 6.20
N THR A 20 4.30 15.16 4.91
CA THR A 20 3.35 15.91 4.09
C THR A 20 1.95 15.32 4.20
N VAL A 21 1.84 14.00 4.33
CA VAL A 21 0.56 13.30 4.55
C VAL A 21 0.35 13.10 6.05
N ALA A 22 -0.14 14.13 6.73
CA ALA A 22 -0.51 14.03 8.14
C ALA A 22 -2.00 13.64 8.29
N PRO A 23 -2.36 12.62 9.11
CA PRO A 23 -1.49 11.67 9.82
C PRO A 23 -1.26 10.35 9.04
N LEU A 24 -0.21 9.59 9.43
CA LEU A 24 0.06 8.19 9.06
C LEU A 24 -1.20 7.29 9.12
N ASP A 25 -2.13 7.65 10.01
CA ASP A 25 -3.36 6.90 10.24
C ASP A 25 -4.29 6.82 9.03
N HIS A 26 -4.12 7.64 7.99
CA HIS A 26 -4.94 7.54 6.78
C HIS A 26 -4.82 6.17 6.11
N SER A 27 -3.59 5.71 5.86
CA SER A 27 -3.35 4.38 5.25
C SER A 27 -3.79 3.25 6.17
N ILE A 28 -3.55 3.40 7.48
CA ILE A 28 -3.92 2.41 8.50
C ILE A 28 -5.45 2.28 8.61
N ARG A 29 -6.18 3.39 8.65
CA ARG A 29 -7.64 3.43 8.71
C ARG A 29 -8.27 2.86 7.43
N LEU A 30 -7.65 3.09 6.28
CA LEU A 30 -8.10 2.51 5.01
C LEU A 30 -7.92 0.99 5.00
N TYR A 31 -6.74 0.51 5.41
CA TYR A 31 -6.47 -0.92 5.56
C TYR A 31 -7.45 -1.58 6.53
N ASP A 32 -7.65 -1.00 7.72
CA ASP A 32 -8.60 -1.51 8.73
C ASP A 32 -10.04 -1.56 8.20
N ALA A 33 -10.47 -0.54 7.44
CA ALA A 33 -11.79 -0.53 6.81
C ALA A 33 -11.98 -1.71 5.83
N TRP A 34 -10.96 -2.04 5.04
CA TRP A 34 -11.00 -3.20 4.14
C TRP A 34 -11.02 -4.52 4.90
N LYS A 35 -10.19 -4.66 5.94
CA LYS A 35 -10.17 -5.85 6.80
C LYS A 35 -11.52 -6.09 7.48
N LYS A 36 -12.16 -5.03 8.00
CA LYS A 36 -13.51 -5.10 8.59
C LYS A 36 -14.60 -5.47 7.60
N ALA A 37 -14.44 -5.09 6.32
CA ALA A 37 -15.35 -5.49 5.24
C ALA A 37 -15.11 -6.92 4.72
N GLY A 38 -14.09 -7.63 5.21
CA GLY A 38 -13.73 -8.97 4.72
C GLY A 38 -13.09 -8.96 3.32
N ILE A 39 -12.63 -7.80 2.85
CA ILE A 39 -12.04 -7.63 1.52
C ILE A 39 -10.52 -7.77 1.62
N SER A 40 -9.91 -8.38 0.59
CA SER A 40 -8.45 -8.54 0.50
C SER A 40 -7.75 -7.18 0.52
N ALA A 41 -6.75 -7.05 1.39
CA ALA A 41 -5.91 -5.86 1.48
C ALA A 41 -4.52 -6.24 1.94
N GLU A 42 -3.50 -5.59 1.38
CA GLU A 42 -2.10 -5.71 1.79
C GLU A 42 -1.51 -4.31 1.97
N MET A 43 -0.70 -4.10 3.00
CA MET A 43 -0.07 -2.82 3.28
C MET A 43 1.40 -2.99 3.64
N HIS A 44 2.26 -2.17 3.02
CA HIS A 44 3.69 -2.07 3.32
C HIS A 44 4.00 -0.68 3.87
N ILE A 45 4.57 -0.61 5.07
CA ILE A 45 5.11 0.63 5.63
C ILE A 45 6.64 0.54 5.61
N TYR A 46 7.28 1.49 4.95
CA TYR A 46 8.72 1.66 4.95
C TYR A 46 9.09 2.82 5.87
N SER A 47 10.10 2.64 6.73
CA SER A 47 10.52 3.69 7.67
C SER A 47 11.06 4.95 6.99
N ARG A 48 11.56 4.83 5.75
CA ARG A 48 12.14 5.93 4.98
C ARG A 48 11.73 5.88 3.52
N GLY A 49 11.39 7.05 2.98
CA GLY A 49 11.09 7.28 1.57
C GLY A 49 10.68 8.72 1.25
N GLY A 50 10.08 9.40 2.24
CA GLY A 50 9.53 10.74 2.12
C GLY A 50 8.32 10.79 1.18
N HIS A 51 7.72 11.98 1.10
CA HIS A 51 6.58 12.19 0.21
C HIS A 51 6.94 11.97 -1.26
N GLY A 52 6.04 11.36 -2.02
CA GLY A 52 6.17 11.20 -3.47
C GLY A 52 7.41 10.41 -3.90
N PHE A 53 7.77 9.35 -3.16
CA PHE A 53 8.96 8.53 -3.47
C PHE A 53 8.92 7.90 -4.87
N GLY A 54 7.74 7.56 -5.38
CA GLY A 54 7.53 7.07 -6.74
C GLY A 54 8.35 5.81 -7.03
N MET A 55 8.95 5.75 -8.23
CA MET A 55 9.85 4.65 -8.65
C MET A 55 11.30 5.12 -8.81
N ARG A 56 11.65 6.30 -8.27
CA ARG A 56 13.02 6.79 -8.35
C ARG A 56 13.88 5.98 -7.40
N LYS A 57 15.02 5.49 -7.88
CA LYS A 57 16.02 4.83 -7.03
C LYS A 57 16.60 5.80 -6.00
N ARG A 58 16.58 5.43 -4.73
CA ARG A 58 17.05 6.21 -3.58
C ARG A 58 18.04 5.43 -2.71
N ASP A 59 18.39 4.21 -3.11
CA ASP A 59 19.20 3.27 -2.34
C ASP A 59 18.59 2.98 -0.97
N LEU A 60 17.26 2.88 -0.94
CA LEU A 60 16.44 2.58 0.25
C LEU A 60 15.56 1.34 -0.03
N PRO A 61 15.16 0.59 1.01
CA PRO A 61 14.29 -0.59 0.82
C PRO A 61 12.97 -0.28 0.08
N ILE A 62 12.45 0.93 0.24
CA ILE A 62 11.23 1.39 -0.43
C ILE A 62 11.33 1.29 -1.96
N ASP A 63 12.53 1.31 -2.55
CA ASP A 63 12.74 1.18 -4.00
C ASP A 63 12.17 -0.14 -4.57
N THR A 64 11.99 -1.16 -3.71
CA THR A 64 11.49 -2.50 -4.08
C THR A 64 9.98 -2.68 -3.90
N TRP A 65 9.23 -1.60 -3.59
CA TRP A 65 7.79 -1.70 -3.36
C TRP A 65 7.01 -2.28 -4.55
N THR A 66 7.48 -2.04 -5.78
CA THR A 66 6.88 -2.56 -7.01
C THR A 66 7.05 -4.07 -7.16
N ASP A 67 8.13 -4.65 -6.61
CA ASP A 67 8.28 -6.10 -6.55
C ASP A 67 7.23 -6.72 -5.61
N ARG A 68 6.95 -6.06 -4.47
CA ARG A 68 5.88 -6.48 -3.56
C ARG A 68 4.51 -6.36 -4.23
N LEU A 69 4.26 -5.29 -5.00
CA LEU A 69 3.05 -5.16 -5.80
C LEU A 69 2.91 -6.31 -6.81
N ARG A 70 3.99 -6.66 -7.53
CA ARG A 70 3.98 -7.78 -8.48
C ARG A 70 3.63 -9.10 -7.77
N ASP A 71 4.25 -9.37 -6.62
CA ASP A 71 3.97 -10.58 -5.85
C ASP A 71 2.50 -10.62 -5.41
N TRP A 72 1.96 -9.49 -4.93
CA TRP A 72 0.56 -9.35 -4.55
C TRP A 72 -0.40 -9.56 -5.73
N LEU A 73 -0.12 -8.97 -6.89
CA LEU A 73 -0.92 -9.19 -8.11
C LEU A 73 -0.94 -10.67 -8.51
N GLY A 74 0.18 -11.38 -8.34
CA GLY A 74 0.25 -12.82 -8.54
C GLY A 74 -0.67 -13.60 -7.58
N VAL A 75 -0.63 -13.27 -6.29
CA VAL A 75 -1.52 -13.87 -5.27
C VAL A 75 -3.00 -13.57 -5.56
N GLN A 76 -3.32 -12.39 -6.08
CA GLN A 76 -4.70 -12.03 -6.47
C GLN A 76 -5.14 -12.67 -7.80
N GLY A 77 -4.25 -13.38 -8.51
CA GLY A 77 -4.54 -13.93 -9.84
C GLY A 77 -4.73 -12.85 -10.92
N LEU A 78 -4.17 -11.66 -10.72
CA LEU A 78 -4.29 -10.50 -11.61
C LEU A 78 -3.14 -10.39 -12.61
N LEU A 79 -2.11 -11.24 -12.50
CA LEU A 79 -1.07 -11.38 -13.51
C LEU A 79 -1.44 -12.49 -14.49
N ARG A 80 -1.37 -12.16 -15.79
CA ARG A 80 -1.39 -13.15 -16.87
C ARG A 80 0.04 -13.45 -17.28
N HIS A 81 0.39 -14.73 -17.32
CA HIS A 81 1.64 -15.23 -17.87
C HIS A 81 1.53 -15.42 -19.39
#